data_AF-A0AAD6S4J0-F1
#
_entry.id   AF-A0AAD6S4J0-F1
#
_cell.length_a   1.000
_cell.length_b   1.000
_cell.length_c   1.000
_cell.angle_alpha   90.00
_cell.angle_beta   90.00
_cell.angle_gamma   90.00
#
_symmetry.space_group_name_H-M   'P 1'
#
loop_
_entity.id
_entity.type
_entity.pdbx_description
1 polymer ?
#
loop_
_entity_poly.entity_id
_entity_poly.type
_entity_poly.pdbx_seq_one_letter_code
_entity_poly.pdbx_strand_id
1 'polypeptide(L)' 'LKVQKERVRKSLLRIDGLGQVLRKHTITRREYYSPRPNSVWHMDGHHKLIKWGIVIHGIADGYDRL' A
#
# COMPACT_ATOMS: atom_id res chain seq x y z
N LEU A 1 -21.19 -1.42 -17.85
CA LEU A 1 -21.46 -2.86 -17.63
C LEU A 1 -21.31 -3.19 -16.14
N LYS A 2 -22.42 -3.48 -15.43
CA LYS A 2 -22.37 -3.98 -14.05
C LYS A 2 -22.27 -5.51 -14.10
N VAL A 3 -21.07 -6.06 -13.99
CA VAL A 3 -20.85 -7.51 -13.90
C VAL A 3 -20.92 -7.92 -12.43
N GLN A 4 -21.64 -9.01 -12.14
CA GLN A 4 -21.71 -9.57 -10.80
C GLN A 4 -20.32 -9.99 -10.30
N LYS A 5 -19.93 -9.55 -9.11
CA LYS A 5 -18.62 -9.88 -8.50
C LYS A 5 -18.34 -11.38 -8.49
N GLU A 6 -19.34 -12.21 -8.19
CA GLU A 6 -19.15 -13.66 -8.16
C GLU A 6 -18.86 -14.27 -9.53
N ARG A 7 -19.38 -13.70 -10.61
CA ARG A 7 -19.03 -14.17 -11.96
C ARG A 7 -17.55 -13.90 -12.26
N VAL A 8 -17.05 -12.72 -11.89
CA VAL A 8 -15.64 -12.36 -12.05
C VAL A 8 -14.75 -13.28 -11.21
N ARG A 9 -15.12 -13.52 -9.95
CA ARG A 9 -14.35 -14.39 -9.03
C ARG A 9 -14.27 -15.83 -9.52
N LYS A 10 -15.40 -16.40 -10.00
CA LYS A 10 -15.44 -17.75 -10.58
C LYS A 10 -14.60 -17.86 -11.86
N SER A 11 -14.63 -16.85 -12.73
CA SER A 11 -13.78 -16.83 -13.92
C SER A 11 -12.30 -16.74 -13.58
N LEU A 12 -11.92 -15.89 -12.63
CA LEU A 12 -10.54 -15.82 -12.15
C LEU A 12 -10.09 -17.15 -11.52
N LEU A 13 -10.96 -17.86 -10.80
CA LEU A 13 -10.60 -19.15 -10.18
C LEU A 13 -10.38 -20.23 -11.24
N ARG A 14 -11.17 -20.19 -12.31
CA ARG A 14 -11.03 -21.11 -13.43
C ARG A 14 -9.73 -20.89 -14.22
N ILE A 15 -9.33 -19.63 -14.41
CA ILE A 15 -8.17 -19.27 -15.24
C ILE A 15 -6.87 -19.33 -14.42
N ASP A 16 -6.90 -18.90 -13.16
CA ASP A 16 -5.73 -18.77 -12.30
C ASP A 16 -6.07 -19.08 -10.82
N GLY A 17 -6.35 -20.36 -10.55
CA GLY A 17 -6.63 -20.83 -9.20
C GLY A 17 -5.41 -20.71 -8.28
N LEU A 18 -4.23 -21.07 -8.78
CA LEU A 18 -2.96 -21.01 -8.04
C LEU A 18 -2.55 -19.56 -7.71
N GLY A 19 -2.55 -18.65 -8.69
CA GLY A 19 -2.22 -17.25 -8.47
C GLY A 19 -3.20 -16.53 -7.55
N GLN A 20 -4.47 -16.95 -7.51
CA GLN A 20 -5.41 -16.45 -6.51
C GLN A 20 -5.12 -16.95 -5.10
N VAL A 21 -4.73 -18.20 -4.91
CA VAL A 21 -4.31 -18.71 -3.60
C VAL A 21 -3.05 -17.99 -3.12
N LEU A 22 -2.06 -17.80 -4.01
CA LEU A 22 -0.83 -17.08 -3.71
C LEU A 22 -1.08 -15.60 -3.35
N ARG A 23 -1.99 -14.93 -4.04
CA ARG A 23 -2.42 -13.55 -3.70
C ARG A 23 -3.26 -13.45 -2.44
N LYS A 24 -3.83 -14.57 -1.97
CA LYS A 24 -4.60 -14.63 -0.73
C LYS A 24 -3.73 -14.56 0.52
N HIS A 25 -2.40 -14.68 0.37
CA HIS A 25 -1.44 -14.26 1.39
C HIS A 25 -1.54 -12.75 1.57
N THR A 26 -2.52 -12.36 2.37
CA THR A 26 -2.66 -10.99 2.83
C THR A 26 -1.44 -10.72 3.69
N ILE A 27 -0.63 -9.73 3.31
CA ILE A 27 0.42 -9.23 4.17
C ILE A 27 -0.26 -8.80 5.47
N THR A 28 -0.04 -9.53 6.56
CA THR A 28 -0.54 -9.14 7.88
C THR A 28 0.11 -7.80 8.21
N ARG A 29 -0.66 -6.72 8.08
CA ARG A 29 -0.20 -5.41 8.50
C ARG A 29 0.03 -5.48 10.00
N ARG A 30 1.27 -5.22 10.43
CA ARG A 30 1.55 -4.99 11.84
C ARG A 30 0.85 -3.69 12.24
N GLU A 31 0.27 -3.67 13.43
CA GLU A 31 -0.09 -2.41 14.05
C GLU A 31 1.19 -1.59 14.20
N TYR A 32 1.27 -0.49 13.48
CA TYR A 32 2.35 0.47 13.65
C TYR A 32 2.17 1.11 15.04
N TYR A 33 3.24 1.29 15.80
CA TYR A 33 3.25 1.96 17.10
C TYR A 33 4.54 2.77 17.25
N SER A 34 4.39 4.03 17.65
CA SER A 34 5.48 4.95 17.93
C SER A 34 5.34 5.38 19.40
N PRO A 35 6.33 5.13 20.27
CA PRO A 35 6.14 5.22 21.72
C PRO A 35 5.95 6.65 22.25
N ARG A 36 6.49 7.67 21.57
CA ARG A 36 6.43 9.08 21.98
C ARG A 36 6.78 10.01 20.81
N PRO A 37 6.46 11.31 20.88
CA PRO A 37 6.97 12.28 19.91
C PRO A 37 8.49 12.17 19.75
N ASN A 38 8.98 12.43 18.53
CA ASN A 38 10.38 12.35 18.15
C ASN A 38 11.05 10.97 18.31
N SER A 39 10.28 9.89 18.49
CA SER A 39 10.89 8.54 18.61
C SER A 39 11.21 7.90 17.25
N VAL A 40 10.43 8.22 16.21
CA VAL A 40 10.64 7.76 14.83
C VAL A 40 10.26 8.88 13.88
N TRP A 41 11.11 9.13 12.89
CA TRP A 41 10.85 10.11 11.84
C TRP A 41 10.74 9.40 10.49
N HIS A 42 9.71 9.72 9.73
CA HIS A 42 9.51 9.25 8.37
C HIS A 42 10.02 10.31 7.39
N MET A 43 10.77 9.88 6.39
CA MET A 43 11.21 10.70 5.27
C MET A 43 10.77 10.01 3.97
N ASP A 44 10.08 10.73 3.10
CA ASP A 44 9.64 10.22 1.80
C ASP A 44 9.91 11.20 0.67
N GLY A 45 10.13 10.66 -0.53
CA GLY A 45 10.46 11.39 -1.74
C GLY A 45 9.28 11.44 -2.71
N HIS A 46 8.82 12.63 -3.04
CA HIS A 46 7.82 12.86 -4.07
C HIS A 46 8.47 13.14 -5.43
N HIS A 47 8.49 12.12 -6.30
CA HIS A 47 9.25 12.14 -7.56
C HIS A 47 8.41 12.51 -8.80
N LYS A 48 7.15 12.94 -8.65
CA LYS A 48 6.29 13.22 -9.82
C LYS A 48 6.85 14.32 -10.73
N LEU A 49 7.66 15.22 -10.18
CA LEU A 49 8.26 16.34 -10.91
C LEU A 49 9.70 16.08 -11.40
N ILE A 50 10.18 14.83 -11.29
CA ILE A 50 11.59 14.49 -11.59
C ILE A 50 11.98 14.79 -13.05
N LYS A 51 11.02 14.76 -13.99
CA LYS A 51 11.25 15.11 -15.40
C LYS A 51 11.65 16.58 -15.59
N TRP A 52 11.31 17.44 -14.64
CA TRP A 52 11.71 18.85 -14.61
C TRP A 52 12.88 19.10 -13.63
N GLY A 53 13.54 18.03 -13.15
CA GLY A 53 14.65 18.12 -12.20
C GLY A 53 14.24 18.40 -10.76
N ILE A 54 12.95 18.31 -10.43
CA ILE A 54 12.43 18.63 -9.09
C ILE A 54 12.03 17.35 -8.35
N VAL A 55 12.56 17.18 -7.14
CA VAL A 55 12.13 16.15 -6.19
C VAL A 55 11.85 16.81 -4.85
N ILE A 56 10.68 16.55 -4.29
CA ILE A 56 10.26 17.12 -3.01
C ILE A 56 10.43 16.04 -1.95
N HIS A 57 11.19 16.34 -0.89
CA HIS A 57 11.31 15.44 0.26
C HIS A 57 10.48 15.97 1.42
N GLY A 58 9.60 15.13 1.96
CA GLY A 58 8.81 15.43 3.14
C GLY A 58 9.33 14.64 4.34
N ILE A 59 9.33 15.27 5.51
CA ILE A 59 9.72 14.63 6.76
C ILE A 59 8.60 14.85 7.79
N ALA A 60 8.17 13.78 8.46
CA ALA A 60 7.13 13.83 9.50
C ALA A 60 7.49 12.94 10.70
N ASP A 61 7.09 13.35 11.90
CA ASP A 61 7.17 12.51 13.10
C ASP A 61 6.15 11.36 12.99
N GLY A 62 6.59 10.12 13.20
CA GLY A 62 5.73 8.93 13.18
C GLY A 62 4.86 8.77 14.41
N TYR A 63 5.02 9.64 15.43
CA TYR A 63 4.12 9.67 16.58
C TYR A 63 2.72 10.19 16.23
N ASP A 64 2.65 11.30 15.52
CA ASP A 64 1.39 11.96 15.20
C ASP A 64 0.83 11.41 13.87
N ARG A 65 -0.41 10.93 13.89
CA ARG A 65 -1.04 10.21 12.76
C ARG A 65 -2.23 10.93 12.14
N LEU A 66 -2.36 12.22 12.38
CA LEU A 66 -3.39 13.04 11.75
C LEU A 66 -3.24 13.04 10.21
#